data_AF-A0AAD9D996-F1
#
_entry.id   AF-A0AAD9D996-F1
#
_cell.length_a   1.000
_cell.length_b   1.000
_cell.length_c   1.000
_cell.angle_alpha   90.00
_cell.angle_beta   90.00
_cell.angle_gamma   90.00
#
_symmetry.space_group_name_H-M   'P 1'
#
loop_
_entity.id
_entity.type
_entity.pdbx_description
1 polymer ?
#
loop_
_entity_poly.entity_id
_entity_poly.type
_entity_poly.pdbx_seq_one_letter_code
_entity_poly.pdbx_strand_id
1 'polypeptide(L)'
;MKHCQKGDYESGFEYFTKAAELGDVGALYNLSCMYREGEGEVVEKDEKKGLYYLEEAAIAGHPDARYNLGCDEGINQRYERAAKHFIIAANLGHDKSVQVLKESYAAGKVSKEDFAAALRAHQAAVDATKSPQREAANA
;
A
#
# COMPACT_ATOMS: atom_id res chain seq x y z
N MET A 1 16.65 -19.68 -10.28
CA MET A 1 15.21 -19.85 -10.03
C MET A 1 15.08 -20.53 -8.68
N LYS A 2 14.58 -19.83 -7.65
CA LYS A 2 14.32 -20.46 -6.34
C LYS A 2 13.05 -21.29 -6.50
N HIS A 3 13.18 -22.61 -6.39
CA HIS A 3 12.04 -23.50 -6.26
C HIS A 3 11.49 -23.34 -4.85
N CYS A 4 10.57 -22.40 -4.64
CA CYS A 4 9.76 -22.38 -3.42
C CYS A 4 8.87 -23.63 -3.45
N GLN A 5 8.94 -24.44 -2.40
CA GLN A 5 8.26 -25.73 -2.36
C GLN A 5 6.80 -25.52 -1.93
N LYS A 6 5.85 -26.34 -2.40
CA LYS A 6 4.41 -26.23 -2.06
C LYS A 6 4.15 -26.06 -0.55
N GLY A 7 4.93 -26.73 0.30
CA GLY A 7 4.84 -26.62 1.76
C GLY A 7 5.24 -25.25 2.32
N ASP A 8 6.11 -24.50 1.65
CA ASP A 8 6.49 -23.14 2.06
C ASP A 8 5.31 -22.17 1.86
N TYR A 9 4.52 -22.38 0.79
CA TYR A 9 3.35 -21.55 0.47
C TYR A 9 2.15 -21.84 1.38
N GLU A 10 1.85 -23.12 1.67
CA GLU A 10 0.82 -23.49 2.65
C GLU A 10 1.15 -22.92 4.03
N SER A 11 2.41 -23.08 4.46
CA SER A 11 2.91 -22.52 5.73
C SER A 11 2.86 -20.98 5.73
N GLY A 12 3.21 -20.34 4.61
CA GLY A 12 3.17 -18.89 4.45
C GLY A 12 1.75 -18.33 4.51
N PHE A 13 0.79 -18.98 3.84
CA PHE A 13 -0.62 -18.59 3.86
C PHE A 13 -1.20 -18.68 5.27
N GLU A 14 -0.97 -19.79 5.98
CA GLU A 14 -1.41 -19.94 7.36
C GLU A 14 -0.75 -18.92 8.30
N TYR A 15 0.55 -18.67 8.13
CA TYR A 15 1.28 -17.70 8.92
C TYR A 15 0.69 -16.29 8.75
N PHE A 16 0.49 -15.84 7.50
CA PHE A 16 -0.09 -14.53 7.25
C PHE A 16 -1.55 -14.46 7.72
N THR A 17 -2.32 -15.55 7.62
CA THR A 17 -3.68 -15.60 8.17
C THR A 17 -3.68 -15.36 9.68
N LYS A 18 -2.87 -16.10 10.43
CA LYS A 18 -2.75 -15.94 11.90
C LYS A 18 -2.20 -14.56 12.28
N ALA A 19 -1.23 -14.04 11.54
CA ALA A 19 -0.67 -12.72 11.79
C ALA A 19 -1.70 -11.60 11.51
N ALA A 20 -2.48 -11.73 10.44
CA ALA A 20 -3.56 -10.80 10.12
C ALA A 20 -4.66 -10.80 11.19
N GLU A 21 -5.03 -11.97 11.74
CA GLU A 21 -5.96 -12.07 12.87
C GLU A 21 -5.44 -11.37 14.14
N LEU A 22 -4.13 -11.24 14.28
CA LEU A 22 -3.47 -10.49 15.36
C LEU A 22 -3.25 -9.01 15.01
N GLY A 23 -3.75 -8.54 13.86
CA GLY A 23 -3.65 -7.15 13.43
C GLY A 23 -2.35 -6.79 12.71
N ASP A 24 -1.57 -7.78 12.25
CA ASP A 24 -0.38 -7.50 11.46
C ASP A 24 -0.76 -6.93 10.08
N VAL A 25 -0.40 -5.67 9.88
CA VAL A 25 -0.74 -4.89 8.69
C VAL A 25 -0.01 -5.39 7.44
N GLY A 26 1.22 -5.89 7.59
CA GLY A 26 1.99 -6.49 6.49
C GLY A 26 1.40 -7.82 6.06
N ALA A 27 0.89 -8.62 7.00
CA ALA A 27 0.21 -9.87 6.74
C ALA A 27 -1.10 -9.65 5.98
N LEU A 28 -1.90 -8.63 6.33
CA LEU A 28 -3.07 -8.23 5.55
C LEU A 28 -2.69 -7.91 4.10
N TYR A 29 -1.62 -7.14 3.90
CA TYR A 29 -1.12 -6.83 2.56
C TYR A 29 -0.68 -8.09 1.80
N ASN A 30 0.07 -8.99 2.44
CA ASN A 30 0.53 -10.22 1.80
C ASN A 30 -0.64 -11.15 1.44
N LEU A 31 -1.64 -11.29 2.30
CA LEU A 31 -2.87 -12.04 1.98
C LEU A 31 -3.58 -11.44 0.78
N SER A 32 -3.63 -10.11 0.67
CA SER A 32 -4.21 -9.44 -0.49
C SER A 32 -3.51 -9.84 -1.79
N CYS A 33 -2.16 -9.88 -1.79
CA CYS A 33 -1.37 -10.30 -2.95
C CYS A 33 -1.63 -11.77 -3.28
N MET A 34 -1.60 -12.66 -2.29
CA MET A 34 -1.84 -14.10 -2.48
C MET A 34 -3.21 -14.37 -3.11
N TYR A 35 -4.26 -13.67 -2.67
CA TYR A 35 -5.59 -13.82 -3.26
C TYR A 35 -5.72 -13.18 -4.66
N ARG A 36 -5.06 -12.06 -4.95
CA ARG A 36 -5.15 -11.40 -6.28
C ARG A 36 -4.35 -12.11 -7.35
N GLU A 37 -3.20 -12.68 -6.99
CA GLU A 37 -2.35 -13.42 -7.93
C GLU A 37 -2.77 -14.88 -8.04
N GLY A 38 -3.27 -15.46 -6.94
CA GLY A 38 -3.38 -16.90 -6.77
C GLY A 38 -1.99 -17.53 -6.59
N GLU A 39 -1.88 -18.56 -5.75
CA GLU A 39 -0.60 -19.24 -5.51
C GLU A 39 -0.79 -20.75 -5.66
N GLY A 40 -0.77 -21.20 -6.92
CA GLY A 40 -0.93 -22.61 -7.29
C GLY A 40 -2.22 -23.23 -6.75
N GLU A 41 -2.11 -24.36 -6.06
CA GLU A 41 -3.23 -25.06 -5.40
C GLU A 41 -3.51 -24.56 -3.98
N VAL A 42 -2.66 -23.69 -3.42
CA VAL A 42 -2.76 -23.25 -2.02
C VAL A 42 -3.81 -22.16 -1.86
N VAL A 43 -3.82 -21.20 -2.79
CA VAL A 43 -4.77 -20.09 -2.80
C VAL A 43 -5.29 -19.93 -4.21
N GLU A 44 -6.59 -20.19 -4.40
CA GLU A 44 -7.26 -19.81 -5.64
C GLU A 44 -7.34 -18.29 -5.74
N LYS A 45 -7.14 -17.79 -6.95
CA LYS A 45 -7.29 -16.37 -7.24
C LYS A 45 -8.73 -15.92 -6.96
N ASP A 46 -8.87 -14.98 -6.03
CA ASP A 46 -10.12 -14.34 -5.66
C ASP A 46 -9.90 -12.82 -5.53
N GLU A 47 -10.27 -12.08 -6.58
CA GLU A 47 -10.13 -10.62 -6.61
C GLU A 47 -10.93 -9.92 -5.52
N LYS A 48 -12.09 -10.46 -5.12
CA LYS A 48 -12.93 -9.81 -4.09
C LYS A 48 -12.28 -9.96 -2.73
N LYS A 49 -11.80 -11.15 -2.40
CA LYS A 49 -11.12 -11.42 -1.14
C LYS A 49 -9.77 -10.70 -1.08
N GLY A 50 -9.05 -10.67 -2.20
CA GLY A 50 -7.83 -9.88 -2.35
C GLY A 50 -8.06 -8.38 -2.12
N LEU A 51 -9.09 -7.80 -2.75
CA LEU A 51 -9.45 -6.40 -2.54
C LEU A 51 -9.84 -6.12 -1.08
N TYR A 52 -10.60 -7.01 -0.45
CA TYR A 52 -10.96 -6.87 0.97
C TYR A 52 -9.72 -6.74 1.87
N TYR A 53 -8.76 -7.66 1.76
CA TYR A 53 -7.53 -7.56 2.56
C TYR A 53 -6.67 -6.34 2.20
N LEU A 54 -6.69 -5.90 0.93
CA LEU A 54 -5.99 -4.69 0.51
C LEU A 54 -6.61 -3.44 1.14
N GLU A 55 -7.95 -3.37 1.21
CA GLU A 55 -8.68 -2.29 1.87
C GLU A 55 -8.40 -2.26 3.37
N GLU A 56 -8.42 -3.41 4.05
CA GLU A 56 -8.10 -3.53 5.46
C GLU A 56 -6.65 -3.10 5.75
N ALA A 57 -5.68 -3.59 4.96
CA ALA A 57 -4.28 -3.17 5.08
C ALA A 57 -4.11 -1.66 4.87
N ALA A 58 -4.80 -1.09 3.88
CA ALA A 58 -4.75 0.33 3.62
C ALA A 58 -5.36 1.13 4.79
N ILE A 59 -6.50 0.71 5.34
CA ILE A 59 -7.14 1.31 6.52
C ILE A 59 -6.20 1.27 7.73
N ALA A 60 -5.50 0.16 7.93
CA ALA A 60 -4.53 -0.02 8.99
C ALA A 60 -3.18 0.70 8.75
N GLY A 61 -3.03 1.42 7.64
CA GLY A 61 -1.89 2.30 7.38
C GLY A 61 -0.76 1.68 6.55
N HIS A 62 -1.01 0.59 5.82
CA HIS A 62 0.01 0.05 4.91
C HIS A 62 0.23 0.98 3.70
N PRO A 63 1.46 1.49 3.47
CA PRO A 63 1.75 2.42 2.37
C PRO A 63 1.49 1.80 0.99
N ASP A 64 1.99 0.57 0.74
CA ASP A 64 1.82 -0.10 -0.55
C ASP A 64 0.36 -0.46 -0.83
N ALA A 65 -0.40 -0.93 0.18
CA ALA A 65 -1.82 -1.22 0.01
C ALA A 65 -2.60 0.03 -0.40
N ARG A 66 -2.31 1.17 0.24
CA ARG A 66 -2.94 2.44 -0.09
C ARG A 66 -2.56 2.90 -1.50
N TYR A 67 -1.31 2.72 -1.91
CA TYR A 67 -0.87 2.99 -3.29
C TYR A 67 -1.59 2.11 -4.31
N ASN A 68 -1.70 0.80 -4.06
CA ASN A 68 -2.35 -0.15 -4.96
C ASN A 68 -3.84 0.18 -5.15
N LEU A 69 -4.57 0.57 -4.09
CA LEU A 69 -5.93 1.08 -4.23
C LEU A 69 -5.99 2.33 -5.13
N GLY A 70 -5.00 3.22 -5.02
CA GLY A 70 -4.89 4.38 -5.92
C GLY A 70 -4.71 3.97 -7.38
N CYS A 71 -3.89 2.94 -7.65
CA CYS A 71 -3.75 2.37 -8.99
C CYS A 71 -5.07 1.76 -9.48
N ASP A 72 -5.75 0.96 -8.66
CA ASP A 72 -7.03 0.34 -9.00
C ASP A 72 -8.10 1.41 -9.33
N GLU A 73 -8.16 2.51 -8.57
CA GLU A 73 -9.03 3.66 -8.87
C GLU A 73 -8.65 4.35 -10.18
N GLY A 74 -7.35 4.52 -10.45
CA GLY A 74 -6.84 5.13 -11.67
C GLY A 74 -7.14 4.32 -12.93
N ILE A 75 -7.01 2.99 -12.86
CA ILE A 75 -7.40 2.06 -13.94
C ILE A 75 -8.89 2.23 -14.28
N ASN A 76 -9.72 2.40 -13.25
CA ASN A 76 -11.15 2.66 -13.39
C ASN A 76 -11.49 4.13 -13.71
N GLN A 77 -10.51 4.96 -14.06
CA GLN A 77 -10.65 6.38 -14.41
C GLN A 77 -11.28 7.26 -13.30
N ARG A 78 -11.22 6.80 -12.05
CA ARG A 78 -11.72 7.53 -10.87
C ARG A 78 -10.59 8.37 -10.28
N TYR A 79 -10.11 9.34 -11.07
CA TYR A 79 -8.86 10.04 -10.79
C TYR A 79 -8.88 10.86 -9.50
N GLU A 80 -10.01 11.47 -9.11
CA GLU A 80 -10.09 12.18 -7.84
C GLU A 80 -9.96 11.23 -6.64
N ARG A 81 -10.48 10.00 -6.76
CA ARG A 81 -10.32 8.98 -5.72
C ARG A 81 -8.89 8.46 -5.70
N ALA A 82 -8.32 8.17 -6.88
CA ALA A 82 -6.92 7.75 -7.01
C ALA A 82 -5.96 8.76 -6.36
N ALA A 83 -6.17 10.06 -6.60
CA ALA A 83 -5.35 11.12 -6.02
C ALA A 83 -5.40 11.11 -4.49
N LYS A 84 -6.58 10.93 -3.89
CA LYS A 84 -6.73 10.81 -2.42
C LYS A 84 -5.94 9.62 -1.87
N HIS A 85 -6.02 8.46 -2.54
CA HIS A 85 -5.22 7.29 -2.15
C HIS A 85 -3.72 7.57 -2.23
N PHE A 86 -3.24 8.18 -3.32
CA PHE A 86 -1.83 8.52 -3.46
C PHE A 86 -1.34 9.55 -2.44
N ILE A 87 -2.17 10.54 -2.08
CA ILE A 87 -1.88 11.50 -1.01
C ILE A 87 -1.68 10.76 0.31
N ILE A 88 -2.61 9.87 0.68
CA ILE A 88 -2.49 9.10 1.92
C ILE A 88 -1.25 8.19 1.88
N ALA A 89 -0.99 7.52 0.76
CA ALA A 89 0.20 6.69 0.59
C ALA A 89 1.50 7.52 0.74
N ALA A 90 1.52 8.75 0.22
CA ALA A 90 2.66 9.65 0.35
C ALA A 90 2.92 10.03 1.81
N ASN A 91 1.84 10.25 2.58
CA ASN A 91 1.89 10.54 4.03
C ASN A 91 2.37 9.35 4.85
N LEU A 92 2.16 8.13 4.35
CA LEU A 92 2.67 6.90 4.92
C LEU A 92 4.11 6.59 4.46
N GLY A 93 4.74 7.51 3.70
CA GLY A 93 6.12 7.39 3.24
C GLY A 93 6.31 6.63 1.92
N HIS A 94 5.27 6.44 1.11
CA HIS A 94 5.39 5.75 -0.17
C HIS A 94 5.88 6.67 -1.30
N ASP A 95 7.19 6.67 -1.58
CA ASP A 95 7.82 7.62 -2.51
C ASP A 95 7.22 7.62 -3.93
N LYS A 96 6.88 6.45 -4.48
CA LYS A 96 6.33 6.36 -5.85
C LYS A 96 4.97 7.05 -5.98
N SER A 97 4.20 7.20 -4.89
CA SER A 97 2.89 7.86 -4.97
C SER A 97 3.02 9.35 -5.29
N VAL A 98 4.10 9.99 -4.81
CA VAL A 98 4.42 11.39 -5.12
C VAL A 98 4.73 11.57 -6.60
N GLN A 99 5.47 10.63 -7.19
CA GLN A 99 5.77 10.64 -8.63
C GLN A 99 4.49 10.53 -9.47
N VAL A 100 3.61 9.58 -9.14
CA VAL A 100 2.33 9.41 -9.86
C VAL A 100 1.45 10.65 -9.76
N LEU A 101 1.43 11.33 -8.60
CA LEU A 101 0.72 12.58 -8.44
C LEU A 101 1.30 13.73 -9.27
N LYS A 102 2.64 13.81 -9.39
CA LYS A 102 3.31 14.78 -10.26
C LYS A 102 2.93 14.58 -11.73
N GLU A 103 2.94 13.33 -12.20
CA GLU A 103 2.53 12.97 -13.55
C GLU A 103 1.04 13.27 -13.79
N SER A 104 0.18 12.96 -12.81
CA SER A 104 -1.26 13.23 -12.88
C SER A 104 -1.58 14.73 -12.91
N TYR A 105 -0.82 15.55 -12.17
CA TYR A 105 -0.89 17.01 -12.24
C TYR A 105 -0.45 17.54 -13.61
N ALA A 106 0.67 17.06 -14.14
CA ALA A 106 1.15 17.46 -15.47
C ALA A 106 0.15 17.10 -16.59
N ALA A 107 -0.60 16.01 -16.42
CA ALA A 107 -1.67 15.59 -17.31
C ALA A 107 -3.01 16.33 -17.08
N GLY A 108 -3.10 17.26 -16.11
CA GLY A 108 -4.32 18.00 -15.79
C GLY A 108 -5.42 17.18 -15.10
N LYS A 109 -5.10 15.99 -14.58
CA LYS A 109 -6.05 15.07 -13.94
C LYS A 109 -6.26 15.35 -12.45
N VAL A 110 -5.38 16.15 -11.86
CA VAL A 110 -5.35 16.49 -10.43
C VAL A 110 -5.13 17.99 -10.31
N SER A 111 -5.81 18.62 -9.35
CA SER A 111 -5.68 20.07 -9.12
C SER A 111 -4.29 20.43 -8.58
N LYS A 112 -3.91 21.71 -8.70
CA LYS A 112 -2.67 22.23 -8.12
C LYS A 112 -2.71 22.11 -6.59
N GLU A 113 -3.88 22.30 -6.01
CA GLU A 113 -4.14 22.26 -4.57
C GLU A 113 -3.92 20.86 -4.02
N ASP A 114 -4.48 19.83 -4.67
CA ASP A 114 -4.31 18.42 -4.29
C ASP A 114 -2.84 17.99 -4.40
N PHE A 115 -2.16 18.39 -5.48
CA PHE A 115 -0.73 18.10 -5.65
C PHE A 115 0.12 18.77 -4.55
N ALA A 116 -0.17 20.03 -4.22
CA ALA A 116 0.52 20.74 -3.15
C ALA A 116 0.25 20.11 -1.77
N ALA A 117 -0.97 19.62 -1.51
CA ALA A 117 -1.29 18.90 -0.28
C ALA A 117 -0.46 17.61 -0.15
N ALA A 118 -0.34 16.83 -1.23
CA ALA A 118 0.48 15.61 -1.25
C ALA A 118 1.95 15.86 -0.90
N LEU A 119 2.55 16.89 -1.51
CA LEU A 119 3.96 17.23 -1.28
C LEU A 119 4.21 17.65 0.18
N ARG A 120 3.34 18.48 0.75
CA ARG A 120 3.46 18.92 2.14
C ARG A 120 3.39 17.73 3.10
N ALA A 121 2.45 16.83 2.85
CA ALA A 121 2.18 15.76 3.77
C ALA A 121 3.21 14.60 3.64
N HIS A 122 3.78 14.39 2.45
CA HIS A 122 5.00 13.57 2.29
C HIS A 122 6.22 14.17 3.01
N GLN A 123 6.45 15.47 2.86
CA GLN A 123 7.54 16.16 3.57
C GLN A 123 7.39 16.03 5.09
N ALA A 124 6.16 16.19 5.61
CA ALA A 124 5.88 15.98 7.03
C ALA A 124 6.19 14.55 7.50
N ALA A 125 5.87 13.54 6.69
CA ALA A 125 6.21 12.14 7.00
C ALA A 125 7.73 11.90 7.03
N VAL A 126 8.45 12.45 6.04
CA VAL A 126 9.92 12.38 5.97
C VAL A 126 10.57 13.09 7.16
N ASP A 127 10.03 14.22 7.60
CA ASP A 127 10.58 14.95 8.75
C ASP A 127 10.23 14.26 10.09
N ALA A 128 9.03 13.69 10.19
CA ALA A 128 8.59 12.90 11.33
C ALA A 128 9.38 11.60 11.52
N THR A 129 10.02 11.05 10.49
CA THR A 129 10.94 9.90 10.64
C THR A 129 12.33 10.33 11.11
N LYS A 130 12.81 11.50 10.64
CA LYS A 130 14.11 12.07 11.07
C LYS A 130 14.11 12.55 12.53
N SER A 131 12.97 13.03 13.04
CA SER A 131 12.86 13.56 14.41
C SER A 131 13.09 12.49 15.52
N PRO A 132 12.43 11.31 15.52
CA PRO A 132 12.62 10.28 16.54
C PRO A 132 14.00 9.62 16.48
N GLN A 133 14.61 9.53 15.30
CA GLN A 133 15.95 8.95 15.12
C GLN A 133 17.08 9.89 15.58
N ARG A 134 16.82 11.21 15.69
CA ARG A 134 17.78 12.19 16.19
C ARG A 134 17.72 12.38 17.71
N GLU A 135 16.57 12.11 18.34
CA GLU A 135 16.43 12.18 19.80
C GLU A 135 16.94 10.91 20.51
N ALA A 136 16.85 9.73 19.89
CA ALA A 136 17.41 8.50 20.45
C ALA A 136 18.94 8.37 20.32
N ALA A 137 19.58 9.16 19.44
CA ALA A 137 21.03 9.15 19.25
C ALA A 137 21.78 10.21 20.08
N ASN A 138 21.06 11.06 20.82
CA ASN A 138 21.61 12.13 21.67
C ASN A 138 21.18 11.99 23.16
N ALA A 139 20.61 10.84 23.54
CA ALA A 139 20.21 10.51 24.92
C ALA A 139 21.16 9.48 25.55
#